data_AF-A0AAU7T2Y7-F1
#
_entry.id   AF-A0AAU7T2Y7-F1
#
_cell.length_a   1.000
_cell.length_b   1.000
_cell.length_c   1.000
_cell.angle_alpha   90.00
_cell.angle_beta   90.00
_cell.angle_gamma   90.00
#
_symmetry.space_group_name_H-M   'P 1'
#
loop_
_entity.id
_entity.type
_entity.pdbx_description
1 polymer ?
#
loop_
_entity_poly.entity_id
_entity_poly.type
_entity_poly.pdbx_seq_one_letter_code
_entity_poly.pdbx_strand_id
1 'polypeptide(L)'
;MDDLLPGMPKRLFVATPTKLLTFADCKRKYRYTYLETPRPPKGPPWAHNTVGAVVHEVLADFFGRWPASRRTPDEVVAKMRSSWRSEGFRDERQSLDWRDRSTEMVLGYLRDSDPYYEPRGVERTVAFTTARASLRGRVDRIDERPARDGSGGTELAIVDYKTGRRPLTPVDARSSLAMALYVLGARRVLHRPCTRVELHHLPTNTIAAADHDEDSLAQHQKRAESMADDAAAAEARWAEGLTPAEADAAFPPEPSPLCGWCDFAKICPQGRREAPPREPWAGLDDGDQAPIAEAG
;
A
#
# COMPACT_ATOMS: atom_id res chain seq x y z
N MET A 1 33.44 -12.66 -2.57
CA MET A 1 33.77 -12.68 -1.12
C MET A 1 32.62 -13.34 -0.36
N ASP A 2 32.17 -14.51 -0.83
CA ASP A 2 30.91 -15.16 -0.41
C ASP A 2 31.13 -16.65 -0.09
N ASP A 3 32.39 -17.05 0.11
CA ASP A 3 32.81 -18.44 0.27
C ASP A 3 33.43 -18.67 1.65
N LEU A 4 32.77 -18.17 2.70
CA LEU A 4 33.31 -18.27 4.06
C LEU A 4 32.87 -19.50 4.85
N LEU A 5 31.86 -20.27 4.46
CA LEU A 5 31.55 -21.59 5.03
C LEU A 5 30.68 -22.43 4.08
N PRO A 6 31.16 -23.56 3.52
CA PRO A 6 30.32 -24.47 2.73
C PRO A 6 29.16 -25.01 3.60
N GLY A 7 27.93 -24.83 3.13
CA GLY A 7 26.71 -25.25 3.84
C GLY A 7 25.98 -24.15 4.62
N MET A 8 26.46 -22.90 4.61
CA MET A 8 25.68 -21.79 5.17
C MET A 8 24.41 -21.53 4.33
N PRO A 9 23.22 -21.44 4.95
CA PRO A 9 21.99 -21.13 4.23
C PRO A 9 22.09 -19.73 3.62
N LYS A 10 21.68 -19.61 2.34
CA LYS A 10 21.58 -18.32 1.66
C LYS A 10 20.69 -17.38 2.48
N ARG A 11 21.13 -16.12 2.64
CA ARG A 11 20.30 -15.09 3.29
C ARG A 11 19.00 -14.94 2.51
N LEU A 12 17.87 -14.99 3.21
CA LEU A 12 16.56 -14.79 2.60
C LEU A 12 16.44 -13.37 2.05
N PHE A 13 15.82 -13.24 0.88
CA PHE A 13 15.52 -11.94 0.31
C PHE A 13 14.47 -11.22 1.16
N VAL A 14 14.78 -10.02 1.64
CA VAL A 14 13.87 -9.22 2.47
C VAL A 14 13.04 -8.29 1.58
N ALA A 15 11.72 -8.44 1.61
CA ALA A 15 10.83 -7.64 0.79
C ALA A 15 9.54 -7.23 1.48
N THR A 16 8.99 -6.12 1.00
CA THR A 16 7.59 -5.72 1.24
C THR A 16 6.76 -6.00 -0.01
N PRO A 17 5.42 -6.11 0.09
CA PRO A 17 4.57 -6.23 -1.09
C PRO A 17 4.85 -5.11 -2.11
N THR A 18 5.02 -3.87 -1.66
CA THR A 18 5.37 -2.73 -2.51
C THR A 18 6.73 -2.91 -3.20
N LYS A 19 7.74 -3.46 -2.51
CA LYS A 19 9.07 -3.73 -3.10
C LYS A 19 8.96 -4.76 -4.23
N LEU A 20 8.23 -5.85 -4.00
CA LEU A 20 7.99 -6.89 -5.02
C LEU A 20 7.20 -6.35 -6.22
N LEU A 21 6.09 -5.66 -5.96
CA LEU A 21 5.26 -5.05 -7.02
C LEU A 21 6.05 -4.00 -7.80
N THR A 22 6.88 -3.18 -7.15
CA THR A 22 7.75 -2.23 -7.87
C THR A 22 8.72 -2.93 -8.84
N PHE A 23 9.26 -4.09 -8.45
CA PHE A 23 10.15 -4.88 -9.31
C PHE A 23 9.39 -5.42 -10.53
N ALA A 24 8.22 -6.01 -10.29
CA ALA A 24 7.39 -6.57 -11.36
C ALA A 24 6.79 -5.51 -12.28
N ASP A 25 6.42 -4.35 -11.74
CA ASP A 25 5.86 -3.24 -12.53
C ASP A 25 6.91 -2.64 -13.45
N CYS A 26 8.13 -2.40 -12.96
CA CYS A 26 9.23 -1.87 -13.75
C CYS A 26 10.59 -2.04 -13.03
N LYS A 27 11.44 -2.93 -13.56
CA LYS A 27 12.78 -3.21 -12.99
C LYS A 27 13.66 -1.96 -12.95
N ARG A 28 13.55 -1.05 -13.93
CA ARG A 28 14.24 0.24 -13.88
C ARG A 28 13.78 1.14 -12.74
N LYS A 29 12.47 1.27 -12.53
CA LYS A 29 11.91 2.03 -11.39
C LYS A 29 12.40 1.43 -10.07
N TYR A 30 12.47 0.11 -9.99
CA TYR A 30 13.02 -0.60 -8.85
C TYR A 30 14.48 -0.22 -8.59
N ARG A 31 15.35 -0.32 -9.61
CA ARG A 31 16.77 0.06 -9.51
C ARG A 31 16.94 1.48 -8.98
N TYR A 32 16.22 2.44 -9.58
CA TYR A 32 16.24 3.84 -9.19
C TYR A 32 15.74 4.07 -7.76
N THR A 33 14.80 3.26 -7.28
CA THR A 33 14.21 3.43 -5.95
C THR A 33 15.07 2.84 -4.84
N TYR A 34 15.60 1.63 -5.06
CA TYR A 34 16.15 0.79 -4.01
C TYR A 34 17.67 0.55 -4.10
N LEU A 35 18.29 0.70 -5.27
CA LEU A 35 19.69 0.29 -5.50
C LEU A 35 20.64 1.43 -5.81
N GLU A 36 20.23 2.37 -6.68
CA GLU A 36 21.10 3.47 -7.09
C GLU A 36 21.39 4.44 -5.94
N THR A 37 22.68 4.75 -5.78
CA THR A 37 23.21 5.67 -4.76
C THR A 37 24.25 6.59 -5.42
N PRO A 38 24.10 7.93 -5.36
CA PRO A 38 22.95 8.65 -4.83
C PRO A 38 21.68 8.36 -5.63
N ARG A 39 20.53 8.44 -4.96
CA ARG A 39 19.23 8.20 -5.60
C ARG A 39 19.01 9.22 -6.72
N PRO A 40 18.54 8.80 -7.91
CA PRO A 40 18.20 9.73 -8.97
C PRO A 40 17.14 10.75 -8.56
N PRO A 41 17.12 11.93 -9.18
CA PRO A 41 16.10 12.92 -8.90
C PRO A 41 14.71 12.37 -9.20
N LYS A 42 13.86 12.39 -8.17
CA LYS A 42 12.44 12.09 -8.29
C LYS A 42 11.65 13.33 -8.71
N GLY A 43 10.48 13.11 -9.29
CA GLY A 43 9.45 14.12 -9.47
C GLY A 43 8.99 14.70 -8.13
N PRO A 44 8.26 15.83 -8.18
CA PRO A 44 7.64 16.40 -6.97
C PRO A 44 6.65 15.39 -6.32
N PRO A 45 6.32 15.58 -5.04
CA PRO A 45 5.32 14.75 -4.36
C PRO A 45 3.97 14.77 -5.09
N TRP A 46 3.27 13.64 -5.10
CA TRP A 46 1.93 13.54 -5.68
C TRP A 46 0.85 13.93 -4.66
N ALA A 47 -0.07 14.82 -5.04
CA ALA A 47 -1.11 15.31 -4.12
C ALA A 47 -1.98 14.18 -3.54
N HIS A 48 -2.32 13.18 -4.35
CA HIS A 48 -3.11 12.02 -3.89
C HIS A 48 -2.37 11.14 -2.87
N ASN A 49 -1.03 11.10 -2.92
CA ASN A 49 -0.23 10.44 -1.89
C ASN A 49 -0.24 11.25 -0.60
N THR A 50 -0.22 12.58 -0.68
CA THR A 50 -0.35 13.48 0.48
C THR A 50 -1.71 13.27 1.16
N VAL A 51 -2.81 13.26 0.38
CA VAL A 51 -4.17 12.95 0.87
C VAL A 51 -4.20 11.60 1.58
N GLY A 52 -3.76 10.55 0.92
CA GLY A 52 -3.73 9.19 1.49
C GLY A 52 -2.93 9.14 2.79
N ALA A 53 -1.73 9.72 2.82
CA ALA A 53 -0.89 9.72 4.01
C ALA A 53 -1.52 10.44 5.20
N VAL A 54 -2.18 11.59 4.99
CA VAL A 54 -2.88 12.31 6.08
C VAL A 54 -4.06 11.48 6.59
N VAL A 55 -4.87 10.94 5.68
CA VAL A 55 -6.05 10.15 6.03
C VAL A 55 -5.68 8.89 6.83
N HIS A 56 -4.67 8.13 6.39
CA HIS A 56 -4.19 6.95 7.13
C HIS A 56 -3.64 7.36 8.50
N GLU A 57 -2.89 8.45 8.60
CA GLU A 57 -2.36 8.94 9.87
C GLU A 57 -3.48 9.27 10.87
N VAL A 58 -4.54 9.96 10.42
CA VAL A 58 -5.69 10.32 11.27
C VAL A 58 -6.45 9.07 11.71
N LEU A 59 -6.71 8.11 10.82
CA LEU A 59 -7.36 6.86 11.20
C LEU A 59 -6.50 6.01 12.14
N ALA A 60 -5.19 6.00 11.95
CA ALA A 60 -4.26 5.33 12.83
C ALA A 60 -4.23 5.96 14.23
N ASP A 61 -4.33 7.29 14.32
CA ASP A 61 -4.47 8.01 15.59
C ASP A 61 -5.81 7.68 16.27
N PHE A 62 -6.91 7.79 15.53
CA PHE A 62 -8.26 7.53 16.01
C PHE A 62 -8.37 6.14 16.63
N PHE A 63 -8.04 5.09 15.88
CA PHE A 63 -8.20 3.71 16.34
C PHE A 63 -7.06 3.22 17.27
N GLY A 64 -5.84 3.73 17.11
CA GLY A 64 -4.66 3.14 17.75
C GLY A 64 -4.06 3.95 18.90
N ARG A 65 -4.37 5.25 19.00
CA ARG A 65 -3.68 6.17 19.92
C ARG A 65 -4.63 6.97 20.80
N TRP A 66 -5.83 7.27 20.33
CA TRP A 66 -6.80 8.05 21.09
C TRP A 66 -7.59 7.19 22.08
N PRO A 67 -7.84 7.71 23.30
CA PRO A 67 -8.85 7.11 24.16
C PRO A 67 -10.25 7.30 23.55
N ALA A 68 -11.17 6.41 23.88
CA ALA A 68 -12.56 6.46 23.38
C ALA A 68 -13.24 7.84 23.59
N SER A 69 -12.94 8.53 24.69
CA SER A 69 -13.47 9.87 24.99
C SER A 69 -13.02 10.97 24.01
N ARG A 70 -11.93 10.76 23.27
CA ARG A 70 -11.43 11.67 22.23
C ARG A 70 -11.79 11.24 20.81
N ARG A 71 -12.47 10.10 20.64
CA ARG A 71 -12.92 9.62 19.33
C ARG A 71 -14.20 10.34 18.91
N THR A 72 -14.12 11.68 18.78
CA THR A 72 -15.23 12.57 18.44
C THR A 72 -15.02 13.23 17.07
N PRO A 73 -16.10 13.66 16.38
CA PRO A 73 -15.98 14.41 15.12
C PRO A 73 -15.09 15.66 15.23
N ASP A 74 -15.19 16.41 16.32
CA ASP A 74 -14.42 17.65 16.51
C ASP A 74 -12.91 17.39 16.62
N GLU A 75 -12.52 16.32 17.32
CA GLU A 75 -11.11 15.89 17.43
C GLU A 75 -10.57 15.42 16.08
N VAL A 76 -11.39 14.72 15.28
CA VAL A 76 -11.05 14.35 13.90
C VAL A 76 -10.79 15.60 13.05
N VAL A 77 -11.68 16.60 13.09
CA VAL A 77 -11.50 17.87 12.35
C VAL A 77 -10.22 18.59 12.78
N ALA A 78 -9.96 18.67 14.08
CA ALA A 78 -8.75 19.30 14.62
C ALA A 78 -7.48 18.56 14.19
N LYS A 79 -7.50 17.22 14.19
CA LYS A 79 -6.39 16.38 13.73
C LYS A 79 -6.16 16.51 12.22
N MET A 80 -7.21 16.53 11.41
CA MET A 80 -7.13 16.75 9.96
C MET A 80 -6.45 18.09 9.66
N ARG A 81 -6.86 19.17 10.35
CA ARG A 81 -6.27 20.51 10.18
C ARG A 81 -4.79 20.55 10.56
N SER A 82 -4.42 19.97 11.71
CA SER A 82 -3.04 20.01 12.22
C SER A 82 -2.08 19.09 11.45
N SER A 83 -2.59 18.03 10.83
CA SER A 83 -1.77 17.05 10.08
C SER A 83 -1.72 17.34 8.58
N TRP A 84 -2.51 18.32 8.10
CA TRP A 84 -2.60 18.62 6.68
C TRP A 84 -1.26 19.13 6.14
N ARG A 85 -0.91 18.65 4.96
CA ARG A 85 0.29 19.07 4.23
C ARG A 85 -0.10 19.40 2.79
N SER A 86 0.57 20.39 2.21
CA SER A 86 0.20 20.96 0.91
C SER A 86 1.11 20.52 -0.24
N GLU A 87 1.94 19.49 -0.06
CA GLU A 87 2.83 19.05 -1.15
C GLU A 87 2.05 18.39 -2.29
N GLY A 88 2.46 18.74 -3.52
CA GLY A 88 1.94 18.16 -4.75
C GLY A 88 0.67 18.81 -5.28
N PHE A 89 0.00 19.65 -4.49
CA PHE A 89 -1.17 20.41 -4.94
C PHE A 89 -0.77 21.50 -5.94
N ARG A 90 -1.70 21.86 -6.83
CA ARG A 90 -1.52 22.93 -7.82
C ARG A 90 -1.31 24.29 -7.16
N ASP A 91 -2.15 24.58 -6.16
CA ASP A 91 -2.25 25.85 -5.48
C ASP A 91 -2.88 25.66 -4.08
N GLU A 92 -2.85 26.73 -3.27
CA GLU A 92 -3.39 26.71 -1.90
C GLU A 92 -4.89 26.42 -1.89
N ARG A 93 -5.65 26.94 -2.86
CA ARG A 93 -7.10 26.72 -2.96
C ARG A 93 -7.42 25.22 -3.14
N GLN A 94 -6.79 24.55 -4.09
CA GLN A 94 -6.96 23.11 -4.30
C GLN A 94 -6.57 22.32 -3.05
N SER A 95 -5.50 22.74 -2.35
CA SER A 95 -5.08 22.10 -1.11
C SER A 95 -6.13 22.21 0.00
N LEU A 96 -6.71 23.41 0.20
CA LEU A 96 -7.75 23.63 1.20
C LEU A 96 -9.05 22.90 0.85
N ASP A 97 -9.47 22.92 -0.43
CA ASP A 97 -10.65 22.18 -0.90
C ASP A 97 -10.50 20.67 -0.62
N TRP A 98 -9.31 20.11 -0.87
CA TRP A 98 -9.05 18.70 -0.59
C TRP A 98 -8.88 18.38 0.89
N ARG A 99 -8.44 19.33 1.73
CA ARG A 99 -8.46 19.15 3.19
C ARG A 99 -9.88 18.97 3.68
N ASP A 100 -10.78 19.84 3.24
CA ASP A 100 -12.16 19.85 3.69
C ASP A 100 -12.88 18.59 3.20
N ARG A 101 -12.70 18.20 1.93
CA ARG A 101 -13.19 16.91 1.38
C ARG A 101 -12.64 15.69 2.10
N SER A 102 -11.34 15.68 2.41
CA SER A 102 -10.73 14.57 3.13
C SER A 102 -11.25 14.49 4.57
N THR A 103 -11.58 15.63 5.18
CA THR A 103 -12.20 15.69 6.50
C THR A 103 -13.60 15.10 6.46
N GLU A 104 -14.43 15.51 5.50
CA GLU A 104 -15.78 14.94 5.29
C GLU A 104 -15.73 13.44 5.00
N MET A 105 -14.75 13.00 4.21
CA MET A 105 -14.51 11.60 3.90
C MET A 105 -14.22 10.78 5.16
N VAL A 106 -13.33 11.25 6.03
CA VAL A 106 -13.00 10.56 7.28
C VAL A 106 -14.17 10.58 8.26
N LEU A 107 -14.88 11.70 8.39
CA LEU A 107 -16.08 11.80 9.23
C LEU A 107 -17.21 10.88 8.73
N GLY A 108 -17.39 10.79 7.41
CA GLY A 108 -18.35 9.88 6.78
C GLY A 108 -18.02 8.42 7.09
N TYR A 109 -16.75 8.04 6.98
CA TYR A 109 -16.28 6.69 7.31
C TYR A 109 -16.48 6.33 8.79
N LEU A 110 -16.31 7.30 9.69
CA LEU A 110 -16.40 7.10 11.15
C LEU A 110 -17.80 7.29 11.72
N ARG A 111 -18.79 7.71 10.93
CA ARG A 111 -20.14 8.09 11.39
C ARG A 111 -20.79 7.05 12.29
N ASP A 112 -20.74 5.78 11.86
CA ASP A 112 -21.37 4.66 12.56
C ASP A 112 -20.33 3.80 13.32
N SER A 113 -19.12 4.33 13.52
CA SER A 113 -18.08 3.63 14.26
C SER A 113 -18.36 3.66 15.76
N ASP A 114 -18.22 2.50 16.42
CA ASP A 114 -18.25 2.43 17.88
C ASP A 114 -16.94 3.03 18.43
N PRO A 115 -16.99 4.14 19.20
CA PRO A 115 -15.80 4.75 19.76
C PRO A 115 -15.08 3.85 20.79
N TYR A 116 -15.71 2.80 21.31
CA TYR A 116 -15.08 1.84 22.22
C TYR A 116 -14.50 0.61 21.49
N TYR A 117 -14.70 0.51 20.18
CA TYR A 117 -14.13 -0.58 19.41
C TYR A 117 -12.61 -0.47 19.38
N GLU A 118 -11.94 -1.52 19.87
CA GLU A 118 -10.48 -1.63 19.89
C GLU A 118 -10.03 -2.68 18.86
N PRO A 119 -9.39 -2.27 17.74
CA PRO A 119 -8.82 -3.23 16.81
C PRO A 119 -7.70 -4.05 17.44
N ARG A 120 -7.47 -5.25 16.92
CA ARG A 120 -6.38 -6.12 17.37
C ARG A 120 -5.00 -5.53 17.09
N GLY A 121 -4.89 -4.69 16.06
CA GLY A 121 -3.69 -3.92 15.75
C GLY A 121 -3.99 -2.77 14.78
N VAL A 122 -3.21 -1.70 14.89
CA VAL A 122 -3.27 -0.53 14.00
C VAL A 122 -1.84 -0.19 13.60
N GLU A 123 -1.61 0.08 12.32
CA GLU A 123 -0.27 0.34 11.74
C GLU A 123 0.77 -0.72 12.15
N ARG A 124 0.32 -1.98 12.29
CA ARG A 124 1.11 -3.06 12.86
C ARG A 124 1.95 -3.73 11.77
N THR A 125 3.24 -3.90 12.05
CA THR A 125 4.10 -4.70 11.16
C THR A 125 3.81 -6.17 11.35
N VAL A 126 3.47 -6.85 10.26
CA VAL A 126 3.35 -8.30 10.17
C VAL A 126 4.46 -8.86 9.30
N ALA A 127 4.91 -10.06 9.60
CA ALA A 127 5.98 -10.70 8.86
C ALA A 127 5.87 -12.22 8.91
N PHE A 128 6.36 -12.85 7.86
CA PHE A 128 6.56 -14.29 7.83
C PHE A 128 7.74 -14.61 6.91
N THR A 129 8.33 -15.77 7.12
CA THR A 129 9.44 -16.27 6.32
C THR A 129 8.98 -17.50 5.55
N THR A 130 9.45 -17.62 4.32
CA THR A 130 9.38 -18.85 3.54
C THR A 130 10.78 -19.41 3.36
N ALA A 131 10.92 -20.51 2.62
CA ALA A 131 12.24 -21.02 2.24
C ALA A 131 13.01 -20.08 1.30
N ARG A 132 12.34 -19.09 0.68
CA ARG A 132 12.89 -18.22 -0.36
C ARG A 132 13.01 -16.76 0.07
N ALA A 133 12.07 -16.27 0.89
CA ALA A 133 12.01 -14.84 1.23
C ALA A 133 11.59 -14.59 2.69
N SER A 134 11.99 -13.42 3.21
CA SER A 134 11.46 -12.83 4.43
C SER A 134 10.53 -11.69 4.04
N LEU A 135 9.23 -11.93 4.13
CA LEU A 135 8.19 -11.00 3.69
C LEU A 135 7.63 -10.25 4.89
N ARG A 136 7.56 -8.92 4.78
CA ARG A 136 7.04 -8.05 5.83
C ARG A 136 6.21 -6.91 5.26
N GLY A 137 5.31 -6.37 6.06
CA GLY A 137 4.66 -5.10 5.73
C GLY A 137 3.85 -4.57 6.88
N ARG A 138 3.31 -3.38 6.70
CA ARG A 138 2.55 -2.66 7.71
C ARG A 138 1.08 -2.70 7.30
N VAL A 139 0.24 -3.20 8.20
CA VAL A 139 -1.20 -3.28 8.01
C VAL A 139 -1.84 -2.06 8.64
N ASP A 140 -2.74 -1.37 7.92
CA ASP A 140 -3.44 -0.18 8.43
C ASP A 140 -4.24 -0.52 9.68
N ARG A 141 -5.10 -1.55 9.59
CA ARG A 141 -5.88 -2.06 10.74
C ARG A 141 -6.07 -3.58 10.68
N ILE A 142 -5.98 -4.23 11.83
CA ILE A 142 -6.27 -5.65 12.02
C ILE A 142 -7.44 -5.73 12.99
N ASP A 143 -8.56 -6.23 12.51
CA ASP A 143 -9.79 -6.40 13.28
C ASP A 143 -9.92 -7.84 13.78
N GLU A 144 -10.69 -8.05 14.84
CA GLU A 144 -11.10 -9.35 15.32
C GLU A 144 -12.61 -9.49 15.18
N ARG A 145 -13.05 -10.56 14.53
CA ARG A 145 -14.46 -10.79 14.15
C ARG A 145 -14.88 -12.20 14.55
N PRO A 146 -16.18 -12.48 14.72
CA PRO A 146 -16.67 -13.85 14.82
C PRO A 146 -16.18 -14.69 13.63
N ALA A 147 -15.71 -15.89 13.90
CA ALA A 147 -15.20 -16.80 12.88
C ALA A 147 -16.33 -17.24 11.93
N ARG A 148 -16.03 -17.25 10.62
CA ARG A 148 -16.99 -17.64 9.58
C ARG A 148 -17.09 -19.15 9.36
N ASP A 149 -16.22 -19.92 10.00
CA ASP A 149 -16.17 -21.39 9.90
C ASP A 149 -17.24 -22.11 10.74
N GLY A 150 -18.10 -21.36 11.46
CA GLY A 150 -19.15 -21.92 12.30
C GLY A 150 -18.65 -22.49 13.64
N SER A 151 -17.37 -22.34 13.97
CA SER A 151 -16.79 -22.82 15.24
C SER A 151 -17.28 -22.06 16.47
N GLY A 152 -17.92 -20.89 16.29
CA GLY A 152 -18.23 -19.96 17.37
C GLY A 152 -17.02 -19.23 17.94
N GLY A 153 -15.83 -19.40 17.34
CA GLY A 153 -14.61 -18.69 17.71
C GLY A 153 -14.51 -17.29 17.10
N THR A 154 -13.30 -16.73 17.11
CA THR A 154 -12.97 -15.45 16.46
C THR A 154 -11.84 -15.62 15.45
N GLU A 155 -11.86 -14.87 14.36
CA GLU A 155 -10.77 -14.77 13.40
C GLU A 155 -10.39 -13.30 13.13
N LEU A 156 -9.17 -13.10 12.65
CA LEU A 156 -8.68 -11.78 12.27
C LEU A 156 -9.14 -11.40 10.86
N ALA A 157 -9.36 -10.10 10.66
CA ALA A 157 -9.55 -9.49 9.34
C ALA A 157 -8.50 -8.41 9.09
N ILE A 158 -7.89 -8.44 7.91
CA ILE A 158 -6.94 -7.42 7.46
C ILE A 158 -7.72 -6.31 6.78
N VAL A 159 -7.59 -5.09 7.29
CA VAL A 159 -8.23 -3.88 6.76
C VAL A 159 -7.15 -2.97 6.18
N ASP A 160 -7.40 -2.50 4.97
CA ASP A 160 -6.59 -1.50 4.29
C ASP A 160 -7.50 -0.36 3.78
N TYR A 161 -7.09 0.87 4.05
CA TYR A 161 -7.83 2.08 3.69
C TYR A 161 -7.46 2.56 2.29
N LYS A 162 -8.49 2.99 1.53
CA LYS A 162 -8.33 3.41 0.15
C LYS A 162 -9.02 4.74 -0.11
N THR A 163 -8.23 5.71 -0.56
CA THR A 163 -8.63 7.10 -0.87
C THR A 163 -8.66 7.40 -2.38
N GLY A 164 -8.47 6.38 -3.22
CA GLY A 164 -8.49 6.52 -4.68
C GLY A 164 -9.86 6.92 -5.23
N ARG A 165 -9.95 7.29 -6.50
CA ARG A 165 -11.21 7.72 -7.12
C ARG A 165 -12.18 6.59 -7.43
N ARG A 166 -11.65 5.41 -7.75
CA ARG A 166 -12.45 4.26 -8.22
C ARG A 166 -12.79 3.35 -7.03
N PRO A 167 -14.09 3.05 -6.82
CA PRO A 167 -14.50 2.03 -5.87
C PRO A 167 -13.86 0.68 -6.18
N LEU A 168 -13.56 -0.07 -5.13
CA LEU A 168 -12.94 -1.39 -5.22
C LEU A 168 -14.01 -2.47 -5.23
N THR A 169 -13.63 -3.62 -5.75
CA THR A 169 -14.48 -4.80 -5.87
C THR A 169 -13.92 -5.96 -5.03
N PRO A 170 -14.75 -6.97 -4.69
CA PRO A 170 -14.25 -8.21 -4.09
C PRO A 170 -13.12 -8.88 -4.88
N VAL A 171 -13.08 -8.69 -6.21
CA VAL A 171 -11.99 -9.18 -7.07
C VAL A 171 -10.68 -8.44 -6.79
N ASP A 172 -10.73 -7.12 -6.61
CA ASP A 172 -9.55 -6.33 -6.23
C ASP A 172 -8.99 -6.78 -4.86
N ALA A 173 -9.87 -7.04 -3.89
CA ALA A 173 -9.48 -7.56 -2.58
C ALA A 173 -8.84 -8.96 -2.68
N ARG A 174 -9.48 -9.89 -3.40
CA ARG A 174 -9.03 -11.28 -3.57
C ARG A 174 -7.70 -11.40 -4.34
N SER A 175 -7.49 -10.54 -5.33
CA SER A 175 -6.31 -10.58 -6.20
C SER A 175 -5.11 -9.78 -5.65
N SER A 176 -5.30 -9.03 -4.57
CA SER A 176 -4.25 -8.20 -3.97
C SER A 176 -3.17 -9.05 -3.29
N LEU A 177 -1.97 -9.03 -3.87
CA LEU A 177 -0.79 -9.67 -3.29
C LEU A 177 -0.51 -9.15 -1.87
N ALA A 178 -0.61 -7.84 -1.66
CA ALA A 178 -0.34 -7.23 -0.36
C ALA A 178 -1.28 -7.77 0.72
N MET A 179 -2.59 -7.84 0.42
CA MET A 179 -3.60 -8.31 1.38
C MET A 179 -3.38 -9.78 1.74
N ALA A 180 -3.12 -10.65 0.76
CA ALA A 180 -2.83 -12.06 1.01
C ALA A 180 -1.55 -12.27 1.85
N LEU A 181 -0.50 -11.50 1.58
CA LEU A 181 0.73 -11.54 2.38
C LEU A 181 0.53 -11.02 3.81
N TYR A 182 -0.39 -10.06 4.01
CA TYR A 182 -0.77 -9.58 5.33
C TYR A 182 -1.55 -10.62 6.12
N VAL A 183 -2.42 -11.41 5.48
CA VAL A 183 -3.08 -12.56 6.11
C VAL A 183 -2.03 -13.55 6.63
N LEU A 184 -1.10 -13.98 5.78
CA LEU A 184 -0.02 -14.91 6.15
C LEU A 184 0.85 -14.35 7.29
N GLY A 185 1.24 -13.08 7.20
CA GLY A 185 2.01 -12.41 8.24
C GLY A 185 1.25 -12.29 9.55
N ALA A 186 -0.04 -11.95 9.52
CA ALA A 186 -0.86 -11.81 10.72
C ALA A 186 -1.06 -13.15 11.43
N ARG A 187 -1.35 -14.23 10.70
CA ARG A 187 -1.39 -15.60 11.26
C ARG A 187 -0.10 -15.94 11.99
N ARG A 188 1.05 -15.63 11.36
CA ARG A 188 2.37 -15.97 11.91
C ARG A 188 2.76 -15.17 13.14
N VAL A 189 2.41 -13.87 13.17
CA VAL A 189 2.80 -12.93 14.24
C VAL A 189 1.82 -12.96 15.41
N LEU A 190 0.52 -13.10 15.12
CA LEU A 190 -0.53 -13.01 16.13
C LEU A 190 -1.03 -14.38 16.60
N HIS A 191 -0.59 -15.47 15.96
CA HIS A 191 -0.97 -16.85 16.31
C HIS A 191 -2.48 -17.05 16.37
N ARG A 192 -3.21 -16.45 15.43
CA ARG A 192 -4.67 -16.50 15.33
C ARG A 192 -5.11 -16.81 13.89
N PRO A 193 -6.28 -17.46 13.69
CA PRO A 193 -6.88 -17.61 12.37
C PRO A 193 -7.08 -16.26 11.70
N CYS A 194 -6.90 -16.22 10.38
CA CYS A 194 -7.13 -15.03 9.57
C CYS A 194 -7.39 -15.47 8.12
N THR A 195 -8.54 -15.16 7.56
CA THR A 195 -8.84 -15.48 6.15
C THR A 195 -9.34 -14.25 5.39
N ARG A 196 -9.90 -13.30 6.13
CA ARG A 196 -10.61 -12.13 5.62
C ARG A 196 -9.67 -10.98 5.28
N VAL A 197 -9.89 -10.39 4.11
CA VAL A 197 -9.26 -9.13 3.68
C VAL A 197 -10.35 -8.14 3.26
N GLU A 198 -10.17 -6.88 3.65
CA GLU A 198 -11.13 -5.80 3.42
C GLU A 198 -10.41 -4.55 2.94
N LEU A 199 -10.84 -4.04 1.79
CA LEU A 199 -10.44 -2.75 1.27
C LEU A 199 -11.57 -1.77 1.54
N HIS A 200 -11.36 -0.85 2.48
CA HIS A 200 -12.34 0.16 2.83
C HIS A 200 -12.13 1.37 1.91
N HIS A 201 -13.06 1.58 0.99
CA HIS A 201 -13.02 2.71 0.07
C HIS A 201 -13.71 3.91 0.70
N LEU A 202 -12.91 4.79 1.29
CA LEU A 202 -13.38 5.92 2.09
C LEU A 202 -14.25 6.90 1.30
N PRO A 203 -13.95 7.27 0.03
CA PRO A 203 -14.78 8.22 -0.71
C PRO A 203 -16.25 7.78 -0.88
N THR A 204 -16.51 6.48 -0.96
CA THR A 204 -17.86 5.94 -1.14
C THR A 204 -18.37 5.18 0.09
N ASN A 205 -17.60 5.11 1.17
CA ASN A 205 -17.87 4.28 2.35
C ASN A 205 -18.21 2.82 2.03
N THR A 206 -17.71 2.27 0.92
CA THR A 206 -17.94 0.88 0.54
C THR A 206 -16.79 -0.02 0.99
N ILE A 207 -17.11 -1.27 1.32
CA ILE A 207 -16.12 -2.26 1.73
C ILE A 207 -16.08 -3.35 0.67
N ALA A 208 -14.94 -3.44 -0.02
CA ALA A 208 -14.65 -4.53 -0.93
C ALA A 208 -13.89 -5.62 -0.17
N ALA A 209 -14.44 -6.82 -0.11
CA ALA A 209 -13.88 -7.83 0.75
C ALA A 209 -13.90 -9.23 0.14
N ALA A 210 -12.93 -10.03 0.56
CA ALA A 210 -12.73 -11.39 0.09
C ALA A 210 -12.19 -12.27 1.22
N ASP A 211 -12.45 -13.56 1.08
CA ASP A 211 -11.93 -14.60 1.96
C ASP A 211 -10.93 -15.44 1.18
N HIS A 212 -9.84 -15.79 1.86
CA HIS A 212 -8.78 -16.65 1.36
C HIS A 212 -8.81 -18.02 2.05
N ASP A 213 -8.81 -19.07 1.23
CA ASP A 213 -8.50 -20.43 1.62
C ASP A 213 -6.99 -20.72 1.54
N GLU A 214 -6.57 -21.91 1.99
CA GLU A 214 -5.15 -22.31 1.95
C GLU A 214 -4.58 -22.35 0.53
N ASP A 215 -5.38 -22.76 -0.46
CA ASP A 215 -4.93 -22.86 -1.85
C ASP A 215 -4.66 -21.47 -2.45
N SER A 216 -5.55 -20.50 -2.25
CA SER A 216 -5.36 -19.13 -2.72
C SER A 216 -4.22 -18.42 -1.99
N LEU A 217 -4.03 -18.66 -0.69
CA LEU A 217 -2.86 -18.15 0.04
C LEU A 217 -1.56 -18.76 -0.48
N ALA A 218 -1.54 -20.07 -0.74
CA ALA A 218 -0.37 -20.75 -1.29
C ALA A 218 -0.02 -20.22 -2.69
N GLN A 219 -1.01 -19.89 -3.52
CA GLN A 219 -0.77 -19.27 -4.83
C GLN A 219 -0.15 -17.87 -4.72
N HIS A 220 -0.68 -17.02 -3.82
CA HIS A 220 -0.11 -15.70 -3.56
C HIS A 220 1.31 -15.78 -2.98
N GLN A 221 1.56 -16.72 -2.07
CA GLN A 221 2.90 -16.98 -1.55
C GLN A 221 3.87 -17.38 -2.67
N LYS A 222 3.51 -18.36 -3.51
CA LYS A 222 4.34 -18.79 -4.65
C LYS A 222 4.64 -17.64 -5.61
N ARG A 223 3.65 -16.79 -5.90
CA ARG A 223 3.84 -15.58 -6.71
C ARG A 223 4.84 -14.62 -6.06
N ALA A 224 4.72 -14.38 -4.76
CA ALA A 224 5.65 -13.52 -4.03
C ALA A 224 7.08 -14.10 -4.01
N GLU A 225 7.23 -15.42 -3.84
CA GLU A 225 8.51 -16.12 -3.87
C GLU A 225 9.18 -16.01 -5.24
N SER A 226 8.42 -16.19 -6.33
CA SER A 226 8.92 -16.00 -7.69
C SER A 226 9.43 -14.57 -7.91
N MET A 227 8.65 -13.55 -7.51
CA MET A 227 9.06 -12.15 -7.63
C MET A 227 10.29 -11.85 -6.76
N ALA A 228 10.38 -12.46 -5.58
CA ALA A 228 11.53 -12.32 -4.68
C ALA A 228 12.80 -12.96 -5.27
N ASP A 229 12.68 -14.12 -5.88
CA ASP A 229 13.79 -14.80 -6.57
C ASP A 229 14.33 -13.95 -7.72
N ASP A 230 13.45 -13.41 -8.57
CA ASP A 230 13.85 -12.56 -9.69
C ASP A 230 14.52 -11.27 -9.20
N ALA A 231 13.96 -10.63 -8.17
CA ALA A 231 14.53 -9.43 -7.57
C ALA A 231 15.88 -9.70 -6.90
N ALA A 232 16.01 -10.83 -6.18
CA ALA A 232 17.25 -11.24 -5.54
C ALA A 232 18.36 -11.52 -6.56
N ALA A 233 18.03 -12.20 -7.67
CA ALA A 233 18.98 -12.44 -8.76
C ALA A 233 19.46 -11.14 -9.41
N ALA A 234 18.55 -10.18 -9.62
CA ALA A 234 18.90 -8.87 -10.16
C ALA A 234 19.76 -8.04 -9.18
N GLU A 235 19.44 -8.06 -7.88
CA GLU A 235 20.26 -7.39 -6.85
C GLU A 235 21.65 -8.03 -6.70
N ALA A 236 21.76 -9.36 -6.82
CA ALA A 236 23.05 -10.05 -6.80
C ALA A 236 23.93 -9.59 -7.98
N ARG A 237 23.39 -9.55 -9.20
CA ARG A 237 24.09 -9.01 -10.37
C ARG A 237 24.49 -7.56 -10.17
N TRP A 238 23.62 -6.72 -9.59
CA TRP A 238 23.94 -5.33 -9.27
C TRP A 238 25.14 -5.22 -8.32
N ALA A 239 25.20 -6.08 -7.29
CA ALA A 239 26.27 -6.10 -6.31
C ALA A 239 27.65 -6.50 -6.89
N GLU A 240 27.69 -7.17 -8.05
CA GLU A 240 28.93 -7.49 -8.77
C GLU A 240 29.58 -6.27 -9.42
N GLY A 241 28.92 -5.10 -9.44
CA GLY A 241 29.48 -3.86 -9.97
C GLY A 241 29.29 -3.72 -11.49
N LEU A 242 28.04 -3.80 -11.94
CA LEU A 242 27.68 -3.69 -13.36
C LEU A 242 28.11 -2.35 -13.97
N THR A 243 28.60 -2.39 -15.21
CA THR A 243 28.72 -1.19 -16.04
C THR A 243 27.33 -0.58 -16.30
N PRO A 244 27.23 0.71 -16.69
CA PRO A 244 25.94 1.32 -16.99
C PRO A 244 25.10 0.55 -18.04
N ALA A 245 25.74 -0.02 -19.06
CA ALA A 245 25.06 -0.80 -20.09
C ALA A 245 24.52 -2.13 -19.54
N GLU A 246 25.31 -2.83 -18.73
CA GLU A 246 24.89 -4.09 -18.09
C GLU A 246 23.79 -3.86 -17.06
N ALA A 247 23.87 -2.76 -16.31
CA ALA A 247 22.82 -2.33 -15.40
C ALA A 247 21.50 -2.07 -16.14
N ASP A 248 21.56 -1.42 -17.30
CA ASP A 248 20.38 -1.20 -18.14
C ASP A 248 19.80 -2.49 -18.72
N ALA A 249 20.64 -3.47 -19.03
CA ALA A 249 20.21 -4.80 -19.45
C ALA A 249 19.64 -5.64 -18.30
N ALA A 250 20.18 -5.52 -17.09
CA ALA A 250 19.69 -6.23 -15.90
C ALA A 250 18.38 -5.64 -15.36
N PHE A 251 18.17 -4.34 -15.54
CA PHE A 251 16.98 -3.61 -15.09
C PHE A 251 16.34 -2.86 -16.27
N PRO A 252 15.77 -3.60 -17.24
CA PRO A 252 15.10 -2.99 -18.36
C PRO A 252 13.89 -2.16 -17.90
N PRO A 253 13.52 -1.10 -18.62
CA PRO A 253 12.26 -0.43 -18.39
C PRO A 253 11.13 -1.32 -18.87
N GLU A 254 9.98 -1.22 -18.22
CA GLU A 254 8.72 -1.85 -18.66
C GLU A 254 7.74 -0.72 -18.98
N PRO A 255 7.76 -0.16 -20.21
CA PRO A 255 6.86 0.93 -20.58
C PRO A 255 5.40 0.49 -20.51
N SER A 256 4.57 1.32 -19.88
CA SER A 256 3.13 1.18 -19.82
C SER A 256 2.47 2.55 -19.63
N PRO A 257 1.13 2.68 -19.76
CA PRO A 257 0.42 3.94 -19.45
C PRO A 257 0.69 4.51 -18.04
N LEU A 258 1.15 3.67 -17.09
CA LEU A 258 1.55 4.10 -15.75
C LEU A 258 2.85 4.90 -15.72
N CYS A 259 3.61 4.92 -16.82
CA CYS A 259 4.84 5.71 -16.93
C CYS A 259 4.61 7.21 -16.73
N GLY A 260 3.42 7.73 -17.07
CA GLY A 260 3.04 9.12 -16.79
C GLY A 260 2.95 9.44 -15.28
N TRP A 261 2.75 8.43 -14.44
CA TRP A 261 2.65 8.54 -12.97
C TRP A 261 3.95 8.14 -12.25
N CYS A 262 5.01 7.82 -12.99
CA CYS A 262 6.26 7.39 -12.40
C CYS A 262 7.07 8.58 -11.88
N ASP A 263 7.55 8.52 -10.62
CA ASP A 263 8.45 9.52 -10.03
C ASP A 263 9.69 9.82 -10.91
N PHE A 264 10.11 8.87 -11.74
CA PHE A 264 11.31 8.99 -12.57
C PHE A 264 11.01 9.30 -14.04
N ALA A 265 9.76 9.64 -14.40
CA ALA A 265 9.38 9.92 -15.79
C ALA A 265 10.27 11.00 -16.43
N LYS A 266 10.66 12.04 -15.67
CA LYS A 266 11.55 13.12 -16.15
C LYS A 266 12.95 12.64 -16.55
N ILE A 267 13.41 11.50 -16.05
CA ILE A 267 14.74 10.93 -16.35
C ILE A 267 14.70 9.59 -17.10
N CYS A 268 13.50 9.09 -17.46
CA CYS A 268 13.33 7.83 -18.20
C CYS A 268 12.84 8.09 -19.64
N PRO A 269 13.72 8.06 -20.66
CA PRO A 269 13.33 8.32 -22.05
C PRO A 269 12.27 7.34 -22.58
N GLN A 270 12.34 6.07 -22.20
CA GLN A 270 11.40 5.03 -22.61
C GLN A 270 10.01 5.29 -22.03
N GLY A 271 9.93 5.64 -20.75
CA GLY A 271 8.67 6.00 -20.11
C GLY A 271 8.03 7.25 -20.71
N ARG A 272 8.81 8.27 -21.07
CA ARG A 272 8.28 9.48 -21.74
C ARG A 272 7.76 9.24 -23.15
N ARG A 273 8.36 8.28 -23.87
CA ARG A 273 7.84 7.89 -25.20
C ARG A 273 6.49 7.20 -25.09
N GLU A 274 6.29 6.44 -24.02
CA GLU A 274 5.06 5.71 -23.76
C GLU A 274 3.93 6.62 -23.25
N ALA A 275 4.21 7.48 -22.27
CA ALA A 275 3.22 8.37 -21.70
C ALA A 275 3.84 9.71 -21.28
N PRO A 276 3.17 10.85 -21.56
CA PRO A 276 3.62 12.13 -21.05
C PRO A 276 3.58 12.13 -19.51
N PRO A 277 4.59 12.71 -18.83
CA PRO A 277 4.54 12.90 -17.38
C PRO A 277 3.29 13.67 -16.96
N ARG A 278 2.61 13.19 -15.91
CA ARG A 278 1.43 13.84 -15.35
C ARG A 278 1.85 14.93 -14.37
N GLU A 279 1.01 15.94 -14.25
CA GLU A 279 1.16 16.94 -13.21
C GLU A 279 0.87 16.33 -11.83
N PRO A 280 1.53 16.82 -10.76
CA PRO A 280 1.49 16.16 -9.44
C PRO A 280 0.10 16.15 -8.79
N TRP A 281 -0.76 17.09 -9.18
CA TRP A 281 -2.15 17.20 -8.74
C TRP A 281 -3.14 16.45 -9.63
N ALA A 282 -2.73 15.91 -10.79
CA ALA A 282 -3.64 15.30 -11.77
C ALA A 282 -4.38 14.04 -11.26
N GLY A 283 -3.90 13.47 -10.15
CA GLY A 283 -4.53 12.31 -9.49
C GLY A 283 -5.78 12.67 -8.70
N LEU A 284 -5.99 13.96 -8.46
CA LEU A 284 -7.14 14.51 -7.77
C LEU A 284 -8.08 15.18 -8.79
N ASP A 285 -9.37 15.15 -8.52
CA ASP A 285 -10.36 15.88 -9.31
C ASP A 285 -10.34 17.38 -8.94
N ASP A 286 -10.57 18.24 -9.93
CA ASP A 286 -10.55 19.71 -9.77
C ASP A 286 -11.79 20.29 -9.09
N GLY A 287 -12.71 19.44 -8.65
CA GLY A 287 -13.81 19.85 -7.80
C GLY A 287 -15.20 19.80 -8.42
N ASP A 288 -15.30 19.65 -9.75
CA ASP A 288 -16.55 19.60 -10.50
C ASP A 288 -17.17 18.20 -10.60
N GLN A 289 -17.42 17.55 -9.46
CA GLN A 289 -18.38 16.44 -9.44
C GLN A 289 -19.67 16.92 -8.76
N ALA A 290 -20.71 17.10 -9.58
CA ALA A 290 -22.09 17.30 -9.15
C ALA A 290 -22.53 16.17 -8.19
N PRO A 291 -23.49 16.42 -7.27
CA PRO A 291 -23.96 15.40 -6.35
C PRO A 291 -24.41 14.16 -7.11
N ILE A 292 -23.91 13.00 -6.66
CA ILE A 292 -24.36 11.69 -7.11
C ILE A 292 -25.86 11.64 -6.82
N ALA A 293 -26.68 11.64 -7.88
CA ALA A 293 -28.12 11.51 -7.76
C ALA A 293 -28.45 10.23 -6.99
N GLU A 294 -29.25 10.36 -5.93
CA GLU A 294 -29.84 9.23 -5.23
C GLU A 294 -30.64 8.40 -6.25
N ALA A 295 -30.23 7.15 -6.45
CA ALA A 295 -30.99 6.20 -7.23
C ALA A 295 -32.21 5.76 -6.40
N GLY A 296 -33.39 6.23 -6.80
CA GLY A 296 -34.68 5.64 -6.43
C GLY A 296 -34.94 4.32 -7.13
#